data_AF-X1SWE1-F1
#
_entry.id   AF-X1SWE1-F1
#
_cell.length_a   1.000
_cell.length_b   1.000
_cell.length_c   1.000
_cell.angle_alpha   90.00
_cell.angle_beta   90.00
_cell.angle_gamma   90.00
#
_symmetry.space_group_name_H-M   'P 1'
#
loop_
_entity.id
_entity.type
_entity.pdbx_description
1 polymer ?
#
loop_
_entity_poly.entity_id
_entity_poly.type
_entity_poly.pdbx_seq_one_letter_code
_entity_poly.pdbx_strand_id
1 'polypeptide(L)'
;VPVVRGIQFGLGLMLARASLSLMSIDLVTALLAGAILIAHIAFMKKMPPLLIILLLGAVISLREIELSALGPVALEPALPDLGLLWISFTMLVVPQISLTMGNAVVATEATAKMLYKERAERVNLRSVPLSIGIANIASGLVGGVPMCHGSGGLTAHHKFGATSERSGYIIGMTLIVLALFFGTASLSVISAFPSGILGALLCYVGIQHAMLIKDIQKDQPAVLLALTVGVTGFVTHNLTIGFMIGLLIHYSSNIFRDSAAP
;
A
#
# COMPACT_ATOMS: atom_id res chain seq x y z
N VAL A 1 16.56 1.62 -8.97
CA VAL A 1 15.88 2.61 -8.08
C VAL A 1 14.96 3.57 -8.84
N PRO A 2 15.38 4.24 -9.93
CA PRO A 2 14.54 5.25 -10.60
C PRO A 2 13.18 4.72 -11.09
N VAL A 3 13.17 3.51 -11.69
CA VAL A 3 11.93 2.86 -12.14
C VAL A 3 10.97 2.60 -10.98
N VAL A 4 11.46 2.13 -9.83
CA VAL A 4 10.63 1.91 -8.63
C VAL A 4 10.03 3.22 -8.11
N ARG A 5 10.83 4.30 -8.05
CA ARG A 5 10.33 5.65 -7.67
C ARG A 5 9.31 6.16 -8.67
N GLY A 6 9.47 5.86 -9.95
CA GLY A 6 8.48 6.16 -10.99
C GLY A 6 7.16 5.43 -10.79
N ILE A 7 7.17 4.13 -10.49
CA ILE A 7 5.94 3.37 -10.20
C ILE A 7 5.27 3.89 -8.93
N GLN A 8 6.03 4.19 -7.87
CA GLN A 8 5.49 4.81 -6.65
C GLN A 8 4.87 6.19 -6.94
N PHE A 9 5.51 6.99 -7.80
CA PHE A 9 4.98 8.29 -8.23
C PHE A 9 3.67 8.14 -9.01
N GLY A 10 3.64 7.25 -10.01
CA GLY A 10 2.43 6.95 -10.78
C GLY A 10 1.28 6.43 -9.91
N LEU A 11 1.57 5.51 -8.98
CA LEU A 11 0.60 5.05 -7.99
C LEU A 11 0.10 6.20 -7.10
N GLY A 12 1.00 7.07 -6.66
CA GLY A 12 0.64 8.27 -5.89
C GLY A 12 -0.35 9.17 -6.63
N LEU A 13 -0.14 9.38 -7.94
CA LEU A 13 -1.09 10.13 -8.80
C LEU A 13 -2.44 9.41 -8.96
N MET A 14 -2.44 8.09 -9.13
CA MET A 14 -3.68 7.30 -9.22
C MET A 14 -4.48 7.37 -7.91
N LEU A 15 -3.81 7.27 -6.76
CA LEU A 15 -4.43 7.42 -5.44
C LEU A 15 -4.96 8.84 -5.23
N ALA A 16 -4.22 9.86 -5.64
CA ALA A 16 -4.69 11.24 -5.60
C ALA A 16 -5.95 11.43 -6.46
N ARG A 17 -6.01 10.86 -7.66
CA ARG A 17 -7.22 10.91 -8.50
C ARG A 17 -8.41 10.19 -7.85
N ALA A 18 -8.20 8.99 -7.30
CA ALA A 18 -9.23 8.26 -6.57
C ALA A 18 -9.72 9.06 -5.35
N SER A 19 -8.79 9.73 -4.65
CA SER A 19 -9.12 10.57 -3.50
C SER A 19 -10.05 11.73 -3.87
N LEU A 20 -9.82 12.40 -4.99
CA LEU A 20 -10.68 13.49 -5.47
C LEU A 20 -12.10 13.01 -5.74
N SER A 21 -12.24 11.82 -6.35
CA SER A 21 -13.55 11.21 -6.60
C SER A 21 -14.30 10.87 -5.30
N LEU A 22 -13.60 10.47 -4.25
CA LEU A 22 -14.23 10.15 -2.95
C LEU A 22 -14.56 11.42 -2.16
N MET A 23 -13.67 12.41 -2.18
CA MET A 23 -13.91 13.71 -1.54
C MET A 23 -15.09 14.45 -2.18
N SER A 24 -15.31 14.29 -3.49
CA SER A 24 -16.45 14.94 -4.15
C SER A 24 -17.82 14.39 -3.73
N ILE A 25 -17.87 13.18 -3.17
CA ILE A 25 -19.11 12.57 -2.66
C ILE A 25 -19.53 13.23 -1.34
N ASP A 26 -18.55 13.55 -0.47
CA ASP A 26 -18.79 14.17 0.84
C ASP A 26 -17.72 15.22 1.15
N LEU A 27 -17.89 16.39 0.51
CA LEU A 27 -16.91 17.47 0.55
C LEU A 27 -16.73 18.05 1.95
N VAL A 28 -17.80 18.16 2.75
CA VAL A 28 -17.73 18.74 4.10
C VAL A 28 -16.88 17.86 4.99
N THR A 29 -17.15 16.56 5.03
CA THR A 29 -16.36 15.63 5.83
C THR A 29 -14.92 15.54 5.31
N ALA A 30 -14.71 15.60 3.99
CA ALA A 30 -13.37 15.63 3.40
C ALA A 30 -12.56 16.85 3.86
N LEU A 31 -13.15 18.05 3.85
CA LEU A 31 -12.49 19.28 4.30
C LEU A 31 -12.17 19.24 5.80
N LEU A 32 -13.11 18.76 6.63
CA LEU A 32 -12.89 18.59 8.07
C LEU A 32 -11.77 17.57 8.36
N ALA A 33 -11.81 16.41 7.70
CA ALA A 33 -10.77 15.39 7.83
C ALA A 33 -9.41 15.92 7.37
N GLY A 34 -9.36 16.66 6.26
CA GLY A 34 -8.16 17.33 5.76
C GLY A 34 -7.61 18.36 6.74
N ALA A 35 -8.46 19.20 7.34
CA ALA A 35 -8.06 20.19 8.33
C ALA A 35 -7.48 19.52 9.59
N ILE A 36 -8.16 18.48 10.12
CA ILE A 36 -7.67 17.71 11.27
C ILE A 36 -6.32 17.06 10.94
N LEU A 37 -6.19 16.49 9.74
CA LEU A 37 -4.95 15.87 9.29
C LEU A 37 -3.79 16.88 9.23
N ILE A 38 -4.02 18.05 8.64
CA ILE A 38 -3.02 19.14 8.56
C ILE A 38 -2.62 19.61 9.96
N ALA A 39 -3.60 19.86 10.83
CA ALA A 39 -3.35 20.25 12.21
C ALA A 39 -2.54 19.19 12.95
N HIS A 40 -2.87 17.90 12.79
CA HIS A 40 -2.13 16.81 13.41
C HIS A 40 -0.69 16.75 12.93
N ILE A 41 -0.45 16.89 11.62
CA ILE A 41 0.91 16.92 11.06
C ILE A 41 1.71 18.09 11.64
N ALA A 42 1.09 19.25 11.82
CA ALA A 42 1.74 20.44 12.37
C ALA A 42 2.09 20.29 13.87
N PHE A 43 1.17 19.76 14.68
CA PHE A 43 1.25 19.82 16.14
C PHE A 43 1.63 18.50 16.82
N MET A 44 1.30 17.34 16.23
CA MET A 44 1.36 16.02 16.89
C MET A 44 2.38 15.07 16.25
N LYS A 45 3.66 15.49 16.23
CA LYS A 45 4.78 14.78 15.57
C LYS A 45 5.02 13.34 16.06
N LYS A 46 4.58 13.00 17.27
CA LYS A 46 4.83 11.70 17.90
C LYS A 46 3.85 10.62 17.45
N MET A 47 2.64 10.97 16.99
CA MET A 47 1.62 10.01 16.56
C MET A 47 1.46 10.00 15.03
N PRO A 48 1.30 8.85 14.38
CA PRO A 48 0.93 8.78 12.96
C PRO A 48 -0.41 9.48 12.69
N PRO A 49 -0.46 10.47 11.79
CA PRO A 49 -1.65 11.28 11.52
C PRO A 49 -2.86 10.46 11.05
N LEU A 50 -2.59 9.38 10.30
CA LEU A 50 -3.62 8.49 9.76
C LEU A 50 -4.44 7.79 10.85
N LEU A 51 -3.85 7.51 12.03
CA LEU A 51 -4.52 6.71 13.05
C LEU A 51 -5.74 7.45 13.64
N ILE A 52 -5.62 8.75 13.93
CA ILE A 52 -6.72 9.52 14.52
C ILE A 52 -7.87 9.66 13.53
N ILE A 53 -7.55 9.99 12.28
CA ILE A 53 -8.55 10.13 11.21
C ILE A 53 -9.26 8.79 10.94
N LEU A 54 -8.51 7.68 10.94
CA LEU A 54 -9.08 6.34 10.78
C LEU A 54 -10.00 5.98 11.95
N LEU A 55 -9.59 6.23 13.19
CA LEU A 55 -10.40 5.98 14.38
C LEU A 55 -11.67 6.86 14.39
N LEU A 56 -11.57 8.12 13.96
CA LEU A 56 -12.72 9.00 13.83
C LEU A 56 -13.73 8.44 12.82
N GLY A 57 -13.26 8.02 11.65
CA GLY A 57 -14.11 7.38 10.65
C GLY A 57 -14.76 6.12 11.18
N ALA A 58 -13.99 5.25 11.85
CA ALA A 58 -14.53 4.03 12.47
C ALA A 58 -15.61 4.36 13.51
N VAL A 59 -15.38 5.32 14.40
CA VAL A 59 -16.35 5.73 15.43
C VAL A 59 -17.63 6.31 14.83
N ILE A 60 -17.52 7.09 13.75
CA ILE A 60 -18.69 7.59 13.02
C ILE A 60 -19.49 6.41 12.44
N SER A 61 -18.80 5.45 11.83
CA SER A 61 -19.43 4.27 11.22
C SER A 61 -19.99 3.26 12.22
N LEU A 62 -19.54 3.25 13.47
CA LEU A 62 -20.11 2.40 14.51
C LEU A 62 -21.59 2.69 14.78
N ARG A 63 -22.11 3.85 14.37
CA ARG A 63 -23.54 4.18 14.48
C ARG A 63 -24.42 3.32 13.58
N GLU A 64 -23.86 2.82 12.48
CA GLU A 64 -24.54 1.99 11.49
C GLU A 64 -24.32 0.49 11.75
N ILE A 65 -23.85 0.12 12.97
CA ILE A 65 -23.63 -1.28 13.30
C ILE A 65 -24.96 -2.00 13.54
N GLU A 66 -25.24 -3.00 12.72
CA GLU A 66 -26.41 -3.87 12.89
C GLU A 66 -26.07 -5.00 13.87
N LEU A 67 -26.32 -4.79 15.16
CA LEU A 67 -26.09 -5.80 16.21
C LEU A 67 -26.94 -7.06 16.04
N SER A 68 -28.01 -7.00 15.25
CA SER A 68 -28.80 -8.17 14.86
C SER A 68 -28.07 -9.08 13.87
N ALA A 69 -27.05 -8.57 13.17
CA ALA A 69 -26.24 -9.28 12.20
C ALA A 69 -24.88 -9.69 12.81
N LEU A 70 -24.89 -10.32 13.98
CA LEU A 70 -23.68 -10.92 14.55
C LEU A 70 -23.40 -12.29 13.93
N GLY A 71 -22.12 -12.62 13.76
CA GLY A 71 -21.67 -13.87 13.18
C GLY A 71 -20.55 -13.70 12.14
N PRO A 72 -20.02 -14.84 11.65
CA PRO A 72 -18.97 -14.83 10.64
C PRO A 72 -19.53 -14.46 9.26
N VAL A 73 -18.70 -13.83 8.45
CA VAL A 73 -18.93 -13.82 6.98
C VAL A 73 -18.55 -15.19 6.45
N ALA A 74 -19.39 -15.76 5.59
CA ALA A 74 -19.09 -17.02 4.92
C ALA A 74 -17.81 -16.88 4.07
N LEU A 75 -16.87 -17.80 4.25
CA LEU A 75 -15.73 -17.92 3.33
C LEU A 75 -16.23 -18.58 2.06
N GLU A 76 -16.25 -17.84 0.97
CA GLU A 76 -16.62 -18.36 -0.34
C GLU A 76 -15.35 -18.88 -1.03
N PRO A 77 -15.25 -20.18 -1.36
CA PRO A 77 -14.16 -20.69 -2.17
C PRO A 77 -14.13 -19.95 -3.51
N ALA A 78 -13.03 -19.26 -3.79
CA ALA A 78 -12.82 -18.56 -5.04
C ALA A 78 -11.82 -19.35 -5.88
N LEU A 79 -12.30 -19.93 -6.98
CA LEU A 79 -11.43 -20.53 -7.98
C LEU A 79 -10.97 -19.45 -8.96
N PRO A 80 -9.69 -19.44 -9.36
CA PRO A 80 -9.21 -18.47 -10.34
C PRO A 80 -9.88 -18.71 -11.68
N ASP A 81 -10.44 -17.64 -12.27
CA ASP A 81 -10.91 -17.68 -13.65
C ASP A 81 -9.71 -17.76 -14.60
N LEU A 82 -9.52 -18.94 -15.20
CA LEU A 82 -8.43 -19.20 -16.13
C LEU A 82 -8.50 -18.31 -17.38
N GLY A 83 -9.70 -17.82 -17.75
CA GLY A 83 -9.88 -16.88 -18.87
C GLY A 83 -9.29 -15.50 -18.59
N LEU A 84 -9.25 -15.08 -17.32
CA LEU A 84 -8.68 -13.80 -16.91
C LEU A 84 -7.18 -13.87 -16.59
N LEU A 85 -6.60 -15.06 -16.52
CA LEU A 85 -5.23 -15.29 -16.05
C LEU A 85 -4.20 -14.43 -16.80
N TRP A 86 -4.31 -14.33 -18.14
CA TRP A 86 -3.38 -13.54 -18.93
C TRP A 86 -3.50 -12.02 -18.70
N ILE A 87 -4.74 -11.54 -18.56
CA ILE A 87 -5.02 -10.13 -18.30
C ILE A 87 -4.52 -9.77 -16.88
N SER A 88 -4.85 -10.60 -15.88
CA SER A 88 -4.38 -10.42 -14.50
C SER A 88 -2.85 -10.50 -14.40
N PHE A 89 -2.22 -11.42 -15.13
CA PHE A 89 -0.76 -11.52 -15.17
C PHE A 89 -0.12 -10.24 -15.71
N THR A 90 -0.57 -9.76 -16.86
CA THR A 90 0.02 -8.58 -17.52
C THR A 90 -0.31 -7.26 -16.84
N MET A 91 -1.54 -7.08 -16.36
CA MET A 91 -1.99 -5.83 -15.73
C MET A 91 -1.67 -5.73 -14.23
N LEU A 92 -1.64 -6.84 -13.51
CA LEU A 92 -1.44 -6.85 -12.05
C LEU A 92 -0.08 -7.44 -11.67
N VAL A 93 0.28 -8.63 -12.16
CA VAL A 93 1.48 -9.33 -11.68
C VAL A 93 2.77 -8.63 -12.13
N VAL A 94 2.93 -8.35 -13.43
CA VAL A 94 4.15 -7.73 -13.98
C VAL A 94 4.55 -6.42 -13.26
N PRO A 95 3.68 -5.42 -13.08
CA PRO A 95 4.05 -4.17 -12.41
C PRO A 95 4.27 -4.38 -10.90
N GLN A 96 3.57 -5.34 -10.29
CA GLN A 96 3.70 -5.67 -8.88
C GLN A 96 5.00 -6.40 -8.55
N ILE A 97 5.64 -7.11 -9.48
CA ILE A 97 6.95 -7.75 -9.23
C ILE A 97 7.95 -6.69 -8.75
N SER A 98 8.09 -5.61 -9.50
CA SER A 98 9.05 -4.54 -9.19
C SER A 98 8.65 -3.75 -7.94
N LEU A 99 7.35 -3.44 -7.79
CA LEU A 99 6.86 -2.69 -6.65
C LEU A 99 6.99 -3.49 -5.34
N THR A 100 6.58 -4.76 -5.35
CA THR A 100 6.64 -5.67 -4.20
C THR A 100 8.09 -5.97 -3.84
N MET A 101 8.94 -6.26 -4.82
CA MET A 101 10.34 -6.56 -4.53
C MET A 101 11.05 -5.37 -3.89
N GLY A 102 10.84 -4.15 -4.41
CA GLY A 102 11.42 -2.95 -3.83
C GLY A 102 10.85 -2.59 -2.46
N ASN A 103 9.51 -2.47 -2.36
CA ASN A 103 8.85 -1.86 -1.20
C ASN A 103 8.50 -2.84 -0.09
N ALA A 104 8.14 -4.07 -0.45
CA ALA A 104 7.63 -5.06 0.48
C ALA A 104 8.69 -6.10 0.86
N VAL A 105 9.66 -6.38 -0.02
CA VAL A 105 10.73 -7.34 0.25
C VAL A 105 12.01 -6.66 0.72
N VAL A 106 12.69 -5.91 -0.15
CA VAL A 106 14.00 -5.30 0.15
C VAL A 106 13.88 -4.26 1.27
N ALA A 107 12.90 -3.34 1.17
CA ALA A 107 12.74 -2.33 2.20
C ALA A 107 12.35 -2.92 3.57
N THR A 108 11.54 -3.98 3.59
CA THR A 108 11.16 -4.67 4.84
C THR A 108 12.36 -5.36 5.47
N GLU A 109 13.18 -6.08 4.69
CA GLU A 109 14.43 -6.67 5.19
C GLU A 109 15.36 -5.59 5.77
N ALA A 110 15.63 -4.53 5.01
CA ALA A 110 16.53 -3.47 5.43
C ALA A 110 16.04 -2.79 6.73
N THR A 111 14.73 -2.54 6.80
CA THR A 111 14.09 -1.95 7.99
C THR A 111 14.16 -2.90 9.19
N ALA A 112 13.90 -4.18 8.97
CA ALA A 112 13.98 -5.18 10.04
C ALA A 112 15.40 -5.29 10.59
N LYS A 113 16.42 -5.36 9.73
CA LYS A 113 17.83 -5.37 10.13
C LYS A 113 18.21 -4.12 10.92
N MET A 114 17.73 -2.95 10.49
CA MET A 114 17.98 -1.69 11.18
C MET A 114 17.35 -1.65 12.59
N LEU A 115 16.10 -2.10 12.71
CA LEU A 115 15.33 -2.01 13.97
C LEU A 115 15.65 -3.14 14.96
N TYR A 116 15.83 -4.37 14.47
CA TYR A 116 15.90 -5.57 15.30
C TYR A 116 17.26 -6.31 15.27
N LYS A 117 18.20 -5.87 14.42
CA LYS A 117 19.56 -6.41 14.31
C LYS A 117 19.57 -7.93 14.13
N GLU A 118 20.27 -8.67 14.98
CA GLU A 118 20.40 -10.14 14.92
C GLU A 118 19.04 -10.84 14.99
N ARG A 119 18.05 -10.24 15.66
CA ARG A 119 16.69 -10.80 15.75
C ARG A 119 15.92 -10.76 14.42
N ALA A 120 16.42 -10.04 13.41
CA ALA A 120 15.82 -9.96 12.09
C ALA A 120 16.31 -11.03 11.11
N GLU A 121 17.08 -12.03 11.54
CA GLU A 121 17.69 -13.05 10.66
C GLU A 121 16.67 -13.74 9.73
N ARG A 122 15.46 -14.00 10.25
CA ARG A 122 14.36 -14.62 9.50
C ARG A 122 13.64 -13.67 8.55
N VAL A 123 13.89 -12.37 8.59
CA VAL A 123 13.33 -11.38 7.66
C VAL A 123 14.38 -11.09 6.59
N ASN A 124 14.39 -11.90 5.52
CA ASN A 124 15.39 -11.82 4.47
C ASN A 124 14.78 -11.97 3.06
N LEU A 125 15.60 -11.77 2.03
CA LEU A 125 15.18 -11.80 0.62
C LEU A 125 14.64 -13.15 0.12
N ARG A 126 14.71 -14.22 0.92
CA ARG A 126 14.13 -15.53 0.60
C ARG A 126 12.82 -15.78 1.34
N SER A 127 12.83 -15.57 2.67
CA SER A 127 11.68 -15.85 3.52
C SER A 127 10.52 -14.88 3.32
N VAL A 128 10.82 -13.59 3.12
CA VAL A 128 9.80 -12.54 2.93
C VAL A 128 8.95 -12.79 1.68
N PRO A 129 9.51 -12.94 0.46
CA PRO A 129 8.69 -13.20 -0.73
C PRO A 129 7.97 -14.55 -0.65
N LEU A 130 8.58 -15.59 -0.05
CA LEU A 130 7.92 -16.88 0.14
C LEU A 130 6.68 -16.75 1.04
N SER A 131 6.79 -16.02 2.15
CA SER A 131 5.65 -15.78 3.05
C SER A 131 4.54 -14.97 2.40
N ILE A 132 4.89 -13.97 1.57
CA ILE A 132 3.93 -13.21 0.76
C ILE A 132 3.22 -14.16 -0.20
N GLY A 133 3.95 -14.98 -0.95
CA GLY A 133 3.38 -15.94 -1.90
C GLY A 133 2.39 -16.90 -1.25
N ILE A 134 2.78 -17.55 -0.15
CA ILE A 134 1.93 -18.49 0.58
C ILE A 134 0.66 -17.80 1.09
N ALA A 135 0.80 -16.62 1.73
CA ALA A 135 -0.34 -15.88 2.27
C ALA A 135 -1.32 -15.43 1.17
N ASN A 136 -0.82 -14.99 0.01
CA ASN A 136 -1.66 -14.55 -1.10
C ASN A 136 -2.34 -15.69 -1.83
N ILE A 137 -1.70 -16.86 -1.96
CA ILE A 137 -2.35 -18.06 -2.50
C ILE A 137 -3.50 -18.46 -1.57
N ALA A 138 -3.26 -18.53 -0.26
CA ALA A 138 -4.31 -18.85 0.71
C ALA A 138 -5.45 -17.82 0.69
N SER A 139 -5.13 -16.51 0.67
CA SER A 139 -6.10 -15.41 0.59
C SER A 139 -6.94 -15.51 -0.68
N GLY A 140 -6.30 -15.71 -1.84
CA GLY A 140 -6.98 -15.78 -3.13
C GLY A 140 -7.96 -16.95 -3.25
N LEU A 141 -7.66 -18.11 -2.63
CA LEU A 141 -8.55 -19.29 -2.63
C LEU A 141 -9.86 -19.08 -1.84
N VAL A 142 -9.92 -18.05 -1.00
CA VAL A 142 -11.11 -17.70 -0.20
C VAL A 142 -11.69 -16.32 -0.57
N GLY A 143 -11.34 -15.81 -1.77
CA GLY A 143 -11.85 -14.54 -2.28
C GLY A 143 -11.23 -13.29 -1.63
N GLY A 144 -10.12 -13.46 -0.90
CA GLY A 144 -9.42 -12.38 -0.24
C GLY A 144 -8.61 -11.48 -1.19
N VAL A 145 -8.30 -10.27 -0.74
CA VAL A 145 -7.50 -9.30 -1.49
C VAL A 145 -6.00 -9.57 -1.34
N PRO A 146 -5.17 -9.16 -2.32
CA PRO A 146 -3.73 -9.34 -2.23
C PRO A 146 -3.12 -8.49 -1.11
N MET A 147 -2.12 -9.04 -0.44
CA MET A 147 -1.45 -8.46 0.72
C MET A 147 0.08 -8.58 0.61
N CYS A 148 0.81 -7.76 1.35
CA CYS A 148 2.27 -7.85 1.40
C CYS A 148 2.78 -7.47 2.79
N HIS A 149 4.07 -7.71 3.04
CA HIS A 149 4.76 -7.06 4.14
C HIS A 149 5.05 -5.61 3.81
N GLY A 150 5.32 -4.79 4.82
CA GLY A 150 5.69 -3.40 4.59
C GLY A 150 6.62 -2.85 5.66
N SER A 151 7.71 -2.21 5.21
CA SER A 151 8.63 -1.46 6.06
C SER A 151 7.92 -0.36 6.88
N GLY A 152 6.90 0.27 6.29
CA GLY A 152 6.07 1.29 6.97
C GLY A 152 5.32 0.72 8.16
N GLY A 153 4.65 -0.43 8.00
CA GLY A 153 3.96 -1.12 9.09
C GLY A 153 4.94 -1.53 10.19
N LEU A 154 6.07 -2.13 9.81
CA LEU A 154 7.12 -2.54 10.75
C LEU A 154 7.67 -1.37 11.58
N THR A 155 7.93 -0.24 10.91
CA THR A 155 8.41 1.00 11.56
C THR A 155 7.33 1.59 12.48
N ALA A 156 6.06 1.57 12.06
CA ALA A 156 4.96 2.06 12.86
C ALA A 156 4.81 1.22 14.15
N HIS A 157 4.81 -0.11 14.04
CA HIS A 157 4.74 -1.02 15.18
C HIS A 157 5.88 -0.73 16.18
N HIS A 158 7.12 -0.61 15.68
CA HIS A 158 8.27 -0.25 16.51
C HIS A 158 8.11 1.11 17.19
N LYS A 159 7.62 2.12 16.47
CA LYS A 159 7.37 3.47 17.03
C LYS A 159 6.30 3.46 18.13
N PHE A 160 5.34 2.53 18.06
CA PHE A 160 4.35 2.30 19.11
C PHE A 160 4.85 1.38 20.24
N GLY A 161 6.13 1.01 20.25
CA GLY A 161 6.74 0.22 21.31
C GLY A 161 6.65 -1.30 21.12
N ALA A 162 6.13 -1.78 20.00
CA ALA A 162 6.18 -3.20 19.68
C ALA A 162 7.61 -3.62 19.30
N THR A 163 8.21 -4.51 20.07
CA THR A 163 9.60 -4.94 19.91
C THR A 163 9.76 -6.43 19.56
N SER A 164 8.64 -7.12 19.29
CA SER A 164 8.58 -8.54 18.95
C SER A 164 7.49 -8.87 17.94
N GLU A 165 7.60 -10.06 17.35
CA GLU A 165 6.63 -10.71 16.45
C GLU A 165 5.24 -10.87 17.06
N ARG A 166 5.14 -10.84 18.41
CA ARG A 166 3.87 -10.94 19.14
C ARG A 166 2.86 -9.89 18.73
N SER A 167 3.32 -8.70 18.32
CA SER A 167 2.42 -7.66 17.81
C SER A 167 1.64 -8.12 16.58
N GLY A 168 2.29 -8.83 15.66
CA GLY A 168 1.65 -9.43 14.50
C GLY A 168 0.63 -10.50 14.90
N TYR A 169 0.98 -11.39 15.83
CA TYR A 169 0.06 -12.41 16.32
C TYR A 169 -1.17 -11.81 17.01
N ILE A 170 -0.98 -10.79 17.85
CA ILE A 170 -2.08 -10.12 18.56
C ILE A 170 -3.02 -9.45 17.55
N ILE A 171 -2.48 -8.69 16.58
CA ILE A 171 -3.30 -8.04 15.55
C ILE A 171 -4.05 -9.09 14.71
N GLY A 172 -3.34 -10.12 14.24
CA GLY A 172 -3.95 -11.18 13.43
C GLY A 172 -5.06 -11.93 14.18
N MET A 173 -4.81 -12.34 15.43
CA MET A 173 -5.82 -13.00 16.25
C MET A 173 -7.01 -12.09 16.57
N THR A 174 -6.77 -10.81 16.85
CA THR A 174 -7.84 -9.82 17.08
C THR A 174 -8.73 -9.70 15.84
N LEU A 175 -8.14 -9.62 14.66
CA LEU A 175 -8.89 -9.54 13.40
C LEU A 175 -9.65 -10.83 13.10
N ILE A 176 -9.07 -12.01 13.39
CA ILE A 176 -9.77 -13.30 13.24
C ILE A 176 -10.96 -13.38 14.19
N VAL A 177 -10.79 -13.02 15.46
CA VAL A 177 -11.89 -12.97 16.43
C VAL A 177 -12.97 -11.99 15.96
N LEU A 178 -12.58 -10.79 15.54
CA LEU A 178 -13.53 -9.81 15.01
C LEU A 178 -14.29 -10.34 13.79
N ALA A 179 -13.60 -11.00 12.85
CA ALA A 179 -14.24 -11.60 11.67
C ALA A 179 -15.19 -12.76 12.02
N LEU A 180 -14.86 -13.59 13.02
CA LEU A 180 -15.69 -14.74 13.41
C LEU A 180 -16.95 -14.34 14.18
N PHE A 181 -16.87 -13.33 15.04
CA PHE A 181 -18.00 -12.91 15.90
C PHE A 181 -18.79 -11.73 15.32
N PHE A 182 -18.13 -10.85 14.57
CA PHE A 182 -18.69 -9.58 14.10
C PHE A 182 -18.51 -9.41 12.59
N GLY A 183 -18.17 -10.45 11.83
CA GLY A 183 -17.90 -10.32 10.40
C GLY A 183 -19.04 -9.66 9.64
N THR A 184 -20.26 -10.15 9.81
CA THR A 184 -21.45 -9.60 9.13
C THR A 184 -21.75 -8.18 9.56
N ALA A 185 -21.70 -7.87 10.86
CA ALA A 185 -21.87 -6.52 11.38
C ALA A 185 -20.75 -5.56 10.94
N SER A 186 -19.53 -6.07 10.75
CA SER A 186 -18.38 -5.29 10.30
C SER A 186 -18.53 -4.83 8.85
N LEU A 187 -19.26 -5.58 8.01
CA LEU A 187 -19.56 -5.15 6.64
C LEU A 187 -20.37 -3.84 6.65
N SER A 188 -21.38 -3.72 7.52
CA SER A 188 -22.17 -2.49 7.66
C SER A 188 -21.29 -1.30 8.06
N VAL A 189 -20.36 -1.51 9.01
CA VAL A 189 -19.39 -0.48 9.44
C VAL A 189 -18.45 -0.08 8.30
N ILE A 190 -17.92 -1.05 7.54
CA ILE A 190 -17.02 -0.80 6.40
C ILE A 190 -17.76 -0.05 5.28
N SER A 191 -18.98 -0.47 4.96
CA SER A 191 -19.83 0.17 3.94
C SER A 191 -20.29 1.57 4.36
N ALA A 192 -20.44 1.82 5.66
CA ALA A 192 -20.76 3.13 6.23
C ALA A 192 -19.52 4.01 6.49
N PHE A 193 -18.33 3.61 6.07
CA PHE A 193 -17.12 4.42 6.27
C PHE A 193 -17.22 5.74 5.48
N PRO A 194 -17.10 6.92 6.11
CA PRO A 194 -17.31 8.18 5.42
C PRO A 194 -16.36 8.36 4.24
N SER A 195 -16.91 8.49 3.03
CA SER A 195 -16.15 8.60 1.79
C SER A 195 -15.21 9.82 1.79
N GLY A 196 -15.63 10.94 2.40
CA GLY A 196 -14.78 12.12 2.56
C GLY A 196 -13.54 11.87 3.42
N ILE A 197 -13.67 11.11 4.52
CA ILE A 197 -12.53 10.68 5.35
C ILE A 197 -11.61 9.76 4.56
N LEU A 198 -12.18 8.75 3.87
CA LEU A 198 -11.41 7.83 3.05
C LEU A 198 -10.64 8.58 1.94
N GLY A 199 -11.28 9.56 1.31
CA GLY A 199 -10.66 10.47 0.37
C GLY A 199 -9.47 11.21 0.98
N ALA A 200 -9.64 11.85 2.15
CA ALA A 200 -8.55 12.54 2.83
C ALA A 200 -7.36 11.62 3.16
N LEU A 201 -7.63 10.40 3.64
CA LEU A 201 -6.62 9.38 3.90
C LEU A 201 -5.88 8.99 2.60
N LEU A 202 -6.61 8.70 1.53
CA LEU A 202 -6.06 8.34 0.22
C LEU A 202 -5.23 9.45 -0.40
N CYS A 203 -5.66 10.71 -0.27
CA CYS A 203 -4.91 11.87 -0.75
C CYS A 203 -3.56 11.97 -0.03
N TYR A 204 -3.57 11.85 1.30
CA TYR A 204 -2.34 11.85 2.08
C TYR A 204 -1.39 10.71 1.69
N VAL A 205 -1.91 9.48 1.60
CA VAL A 205 -1.11 8.31 1.20
C VAL A 205 -0.57 8.49 -0.22
N GLY A 206 -1.38 8.99 -1.15
CA GLY A 206 -0.96 9.30 -2.52
C GLY A 206 0.16 10.33 -2.59
N ILE A 207 0.05 11.42 -1.83
CA ILE A 207 1.11 12.44 -1.71
C ILE A 207 2.39 11.84 -1.12
N GLN A 208 2.30 11.06 -0.03
CA GLN A 208 3.47 10.42 0.57
C GLN A 208 4.17 9.48 -0.42
N HIS A 209 3.42 8.70 -1.19
CA HIS A 209 3.97 7.85 -2.25
C HIS A 209 4.62 8.65 -3.38
N ALA A 210 3.99 9.73 -3.84
CA ALA A 210 4.55 10.59 -4.87
C ALA A 210 5.84 11.29 -4.40
N MET A 211 5.91 11.70 -3.14
CA MET A 211 7.08 12.36 -2.55
C MET A 211 8.31 11.47 -2.45
N LEU A 212 8.19 10.14 -2.56
CA LEU A 212 9.34 9.23 -2.58
C LEU A 212 10.28 9.46 -3.77
N ILE A 213 9.82 10.15 -4.82
CA ILE A 213 10.69 10.60 -5.92
C ILE A 213 11.80 11.55 -5.43
N LYS A 214 11.64 12.20 -4.27
CA LYS A 214 12.66 13.07 -3.68
C LYS A 214 13.94 12.34 -3.30
N ASP A 215 13.88 11.01 -3.11
CA ASP A 215 15.04 10.20 -2.77
C ASP A 215 16.11 10.19 -3.87
N ILE A 216 15.73 10.53 -5.10
CA ILE A 216 16.61 10.63 -6.26
C ILE A 216 16.76 12.07 -6.78
N GLN A 217 16.29 13.08 -6.04
CA GLN A 217 16.20 14.48 -6.51
C GLN A 217 17.53 15.10 -6.99
N LYS A 218 18.67 14.58 -6.52
CA LYS A 218 20.00 15.08 -6.90
C LYS A 218 20.47 14.53 -8.25
N ASP A 219 19.85 13.49 -8.75
CA ASP A 219 20.18 12.82 -10.01
C ASP A 219 19.10 13.15 -11.06
N GLN A 220 19.36 14.16 -11.87
CA GLN A 220 18.42 14.67 -12.88
C GLN A 220 17.99 13.59 -13.89
N PRO A 221 18.91 12.80 -14.48
CA PRO A 221 18.54 11.64 -15.31
C PRO A 221 17.62 10.65 -14.59
N ALA A 222 17.89 10.32 -13.33
CA ALA A 222 17.04 9.42 -12.56
C ALA A 222 15.64 10.00 -12.31
N VAL A 223 15.55 11.29 -11.97
CA VAL A 223 14.27 11.99 -11.76
C VAL A 223 13.46 12.00 -13.05
N LEU A 224 14.09 12.32 -14.19
CA LEU A 224 13.43 12.31 -15.49
C LEU A 224 12.87 10.93 -15.81
N LEU A 225 13.67 9.87 -15.64
CA LEU A 225 13.21 8.50 -15.85
C LEU A 225 12.04 8.14 -14.93
N ALA A 226 12.09 8.49 -13.65
CA ALA A 226 11.01 8.25 -12.71
C ALA A 226 9.72 8.99 -13.10
N LEU A 227 9.82 10.26 -13.52
CA LEU A 227 8.69 11.03 -14.03
C LEU A 227 8.10 10.40 -15.30
N THR A 228 8.94 9.99 -16.25
CA THR A 228 8.47 9.29 -17.46
C THR A 228 7.68 8.03 -17.10
N VAL A 229 8.23 7.17 -16.25
CA VAL A 229 7.58 5.94 -15.79
C VAL A 229 6.24 6.24 -15.10
N GLY A 230 6.24 7.18 -14.16
CA GLY A 230 5.05 7.47 -13.37
C GLY A 230 3.95 8.18 -14.15
N VAL A 231 4.30 9.15 -15.00
CA VAL A 231 3.33 9.88 -15.85
C VAL A 231 2.75 8.96 -16.91
N THR A 232 3.57 8.15 -17.59
CA THR A 232 3.06 7.18 -18.60
C THR A 232 2.15 6.14 -17.96
N GLY A 233 2.53 5.60 -16.79
CA GLY A 233 1.67 4.69 -16.03
C GLY A 233 0.35 5.33 -15.62
N PHE A 234 0.38 6.58 -15.13
CA PHE A 234 -0.82 7.33 -14.75
C PHE A 234 -1.74 7.61 -15.94
N VAL A 235 -1.20 8.16 -17.03
CA VAL A 235 -2.00 8.53 -18.22
C VAL A 235 -2.62 7.29 -18.86
N THR A 236 -1.88 6.20 -18.98
CA THR A 236 -2.39 4.94 -19.55
C THR A 236 -3.26 4.12 -18.60
N HIS A 237 -3.36 4.53 -17.33
CA HIS A 237 -4.03 3.77 -16.26
C HIS A 237 -3.45 2.36 -16.10
N ASN A 238 -2.20 2.17 -16.51
CA ASN A 238 -1.53 0.88 -16.55
C ASN A 238 -0.06 1.05 -16.16
N LEU A 239 0.24 0.74 -14.89
CA LEU A 239 1.60 0.83 -14.34
C LEU A 239 2.57 -0.12 -15.06
N THR A 240 2.10 -1.19 -15.71
CA THR A 240 2.94 -2.08 -16.53
C THR A 240 3.56 -1.35 -17.70
N ILE A 241 2.79 -0.49 -18.38
CA ILE A 241 3.30 0.28 -19.52
C ILE A 241 4.42 1.22 -19.07
N GLY A 242 4.17 1.93 -17.96
CA GLY A 242 5.21 2.79 -17.37
C GLY A 242 6.45 1.99 -16.95
N PHE A 243 6.26 0.83 -16.33
CA PHE A 243 7.36 -0.06 -15.95
C PHE A 243 8.20 -0.51 -17.16
N MET A 244 7.54 -0.99 -18.22
CA MET A 244 8.21 -1.47 -19.43
C MET A 244 8.97 -0.35 -20.14
N ILE A 245 8.38 0.84 -20.28
CA ILE A 245 9.06 2.02 -20.83
C ILE A 245 10.29 2.37 -19.99
N GLY A 246 10.15 2.33 -18.67
CA GLY A 246 11.25 2.58 -17.74
C GLY A 246 12.42 1.61 -17.91
N LEU A 247 12.13 0.32 -18.05
CA LEU A 247 13.14 -0.70 -18.33
C LEU A 247 13.84 -0.46 -19.67
N LEU A 248 13.08 -0.20 -20.74
CA LEU A 248 13.62 0.04 -22.07
C LEU A 248 14.57 1.24 -22.09
N ILE A 249 14.19 2.35 -21.45
CA ILE A 249 15.04 3.55 -21.36
C ILE A 249 16.27 3.26 -20.50
N HIS A 250 16.11 2.57 -19.36
CA HIS A 250 17.22 2.27 -18.47
C HIS A 250 18.28 1.38 -19.13
N TYR A 251 17.87 0.31 -19.81
CA TYR A 251 18.81 -0.59 -20.47
C TYR A 251 19.43 0.02 -21.73
N SER A 252 18.65 0.76 -22.54
CA SER A 252 19.22 1.42 -23.72
C SER A 252 20.28 2.46 -23.32
N SER A 253 20.00 3.30 -22.31
CA SER A 253 20.98 4.28 -21.82
C SER A 253 22.25 3.68 -21.22
N ASN A 254 22.16 2.51 -20.56
CA ASN A 254 23.36 1.80 -20.09
C ASN A 254 24.18 1.23 -21.24
N ILE A 255 23.53 0.63 -22.26
CA ILE A 255 24.21 0.12 -23.46
C ILE A 255 24.98 1.25 -24.16
N PHE A 256 24.39 2.43 -24.30
CA PHE A 256 25.07 3.60 -24.89
C PHE A 256 26.20 4.15 -24.01
N ARG A 257 26.09 4.08 -22.68
CA ARG A 257 27.18 4.47 -21.76
C ARG A 257 28.36 3.51 -21.81
N ASP A 258 28.10 2.21 -21.83
CA ASP A 258 29.14 1.18 -21.89
C ASP A 258 29.83 1.15 -23.27
N SER A 259 29.11 1.50 -24.33
CA SER A 259 29.66 1.62 -25.69
C SER A 259 30.46 2.91 -25.93
N ALA A 260 30.30 3.91 -25.04
CA ALA A 260 31.00 5.20 -25.09
C ALA A 260 32.13 5.31 -24.04
N ALA A 261 32.35 4.26 -23.25
CA ALA A 261 33.49 4.16 -22.35
C ALA A 261 34.74 3.76 -23.17
N PRO A 262 35.84 4.55 -23.12
CA PRO A 262 37.07 4.27 -23.87
C PRO A 262 37.83 3.03 -23.38
#